data_AF-A0A9X6RNS9-F1
#
_entry.id   AF-A0A9X6RNS9-F1
#
_cell.length_a   1.000
_cell.length_b   1.000
_cell.length_c   1.000
_cell.angle_alpha   90.00
_cell.angle_beta   90.00
_cell.angle_gamma   90.00
#
_symmetry.space_group_name_H-M   'P 1'
#
loop_
_entity.id
_entity.type
_entity.pdbx_description
1 polymer ?
#
loop_
_entity_poly.entity_id
_entity_poly.type
_entity_poly.pdbx_seq_one_letter_code
_entity_poly.pdbx_strand_id
1 'polypeptide(L)'
;MDITLMDGDSIPDHLKPWNLNRSQQMSLLSGLMDSLEWVSKDSLEVIGRQAVLHCLMLTRSDEIVEGELGDLIANQVDLLSKDYTHIVSKVVYGIEVFIHVMKPSETSEDAEEAFDELMTQLQAIVDGSRSLVGQDTLTVTVSGDIVLKEVPSSFQDLAVFLKNLPNVMLGERSKAVPKLFVLHPLHRTESFHVDLSITDLQINEPIACLEQFVCISRRVERMIKDTIALKFPWVKKDLAIIFELLQKQKRNMKLDLALLITDHRTRRINDVQLADFLTACRAKYLEQVVPGNWISQKEAEVAQLTSFSKSLKDFTFFPSLSALNRTIQSDLSTTYCGLELNVSSFTDPLVQRLNRNRPGKSYADCLKNSWFGNGDSQIQYYRNLVDLFADFAKTVPVRDWLFVVYVLQDDEISKNGLVGVRYDLGERFQFIPPGKPRKPTIKNLAATTITLKW
;
A
#
# COMPACT_ATOMS: atom_id res chain seq x y z
N MET A 1 7.56 7.65 33.72
CA MET A 1 6.89 7.48 32.42
C MET A 1 8.02 7.40 31.44
N ASP A 2 8.09 6.28 30.74
CA ASP A 2 9.17 6.01 29.80
C ASP A 2 8.64 6.36 28.42
N ILE A 3 9.44 7.08 27.64
CA ILE A 3 9.12 7.48 26.26
C ILE A 3 10.17 6.89 25.35
N THR A 4 9.74 6.13 24.34
CA THR A 4 10.60 5.54 23.32
C THR A 4 10.19 6.07 21.96
N LEU A 5 11.12 6.69 21.24
CA LEU A 5 10.94 7.11 19.85
C LEU A 5 11.35 5.99 18.89
N MET A 6 10.53 5.73 17.89
CA MET A 6 10.74 4.67 16.91
C MET A 6 10.33 5.12 15.51
N ASP A 7 10.93 4.45 14.53
CA ASP A 7 10.38 4.40 13.17
C ASP A 7 9.07 3.62 13.18
N GLY A 8 8.03 4.18 12.57
CA GLY A 8 6.68 3.67 12.56
C GLY A 8 6.30 2.92 11.29
N ASP A 9 7.25 2.59 10.41
CA ASP A 9 6.93 2.03 9.09
C ASP A 9 7.25 0.54 8.91
N SER A 10 8.03 -0.07 9.81
CA SER A 10 8.38 -1.50 9.75
C SER A 10 7.75 -2.32 10.86
N ILE A 11 7.42 -3.59 10.56
CA ILE A 11 6.88 -4.51 11.57
C ILE A 11 7.88 -4.71 12.71
N PRO A 12 9.19 -4.95 12.47
CA PRO A 12 10.17 -5.06 13.54
C PRO A 12 10.21 -3.86 14.47
N ASP A 13 10.10 -2.64 13.95
CA ASP A 13 10.13 -1.43 14.78
C ASP A 13 8.91 -1.35 15.69
N HIS A 14 7.71 -1.67 15.17
CA HIS A 14 6.50 -1.78 15.99
C HIS A 14 6.60 -2.85 17.07
N LEU A 15 7.41 -3.89 16.87
CA LEU A 15 7.60 -4.97 17.84
C LEU A 15 8.58 -4.65 18.98
N LYS A 16 9.50 -3.68 18.77
CA LYS A 16 10.55 -3.33 19.73
C LYS A 16 10.03 -3.01 21.15
N PRO A 17 8.95 -2.24 21.35
CA PRO A 17 8.45 -1.86 22.67
C PRO A 17 8.15 -3.04 23.60
N TRP A 18 7.68 -4.13 23.02
CA TRP A 18 7.18 -5.27 23.80
C TRP A 18 8.27 -6.24 24.20
N ASN A 19 9.50 -6.07 23.71
CA ASN A 19 10.63 -6.93 24.01
C ASN A 19 10.28 -8.45 23.90
N LEU A 20 9.47 -8.78 22.89
CA LEU A 20 8.97 -10.14 22.70
C LEU A 20 10.10 -11.05 22.22
N ASN A 21 10.14 -12.27 22.76
CA ASN A 21 11.00 -13.31 22.20
C ASN A 21 10.47 -13.78 20.83
N ARG A 22 11.27 -14.54 20.07
CA ARG A 22 10.90 -14.96 18.70
C ARG A 22 9.63 -15.81 18.64
N SER A 23 9.41 -16.68 19.63
CA SER A 23 8.17 -17.48 19.75
C SER A 23 6.92 -16.61 19.95
N GLN A 24 7.02 -15.59 20.80
CA GLN A 24 5.96 -14.62 21.03
C GLN A 24 5.71 -13.75 19.79
N GLN A 25 6.76 -13.25 19.16
CA GLN A 25 6.66 -12.50 17.90
C GLN A 25 5.92 -13.31 16.83
N MET A 26 6.26 -14.59 16.66
CA MET A 26 5.56 -15.47 15.71
C MET A 26 4.10 -15.70 16.06
N SER A 27 3.76 -15.79 17.35
CA SER A 27 2.36 -15.89 17.80
C SER A 27 1.57 -14.64 17.49
N LEU A 28 2.19 -13.47 17.65
CA LEU A 28 1.58 -12.19 17.31
C LEU A 28 1.41 -12.04 15.78
N LEU A 29 2.43 -12.39 14.99
CA LEU A 29 2.38 -12.30 13.52
C LEU A 29 1.30 -13.20 12.92
N SER A 30 1.13 -14.41 13.49
CA SER A 30 0.09 -15.37 13.08
C SER A 30 -1.32 -14.98 13.53
N GLY A 31 -1.46 -14.05 14.47
CA GLY A 31 -2.76 -13.69 15.06
C GLY A 31 -3.25 -14.69 16.11
N LEU A 32 -2.38 -15.55 16.65
CA LEU A 32 -2.68 -16.36 17.84
C LEU A 32 -2.77 -15.51 19.11
N MET A 33 -2.06 -14.38 19.12
CA MET A 33 -2.26 -13.32 20.09
C MET A 33 -3.11 -12.25 19.40
N ASP A 34 -4.17 -11.80 20.08
CA ASP A 34 -4.93 -10.64 19.60
C ASP A 34 -3.98 -9.47 19.44
N SER A 35 -3.82 -9.01 18.21
CA SER A 35 -3.04 -7.81 17.95
C SER A 35 -3.78 -6.62 18.55
N LEU A 36 -3.09 -5.80 19.33
CA LEU A 36 -3.59 -4.47 19.66
C LEU A 36 -4.00 -3.76 18.36
N GLU A 37 -5.21 -3.21 18.31
CA GLU A 37 -5.86 -2.67 17.11
C GLU A 37 -4.98 -1.67 16.31
N TRP A 38 -3.97 -1.06 16.94
CA TRP A 38 -3.07 -0.08 16.34
C TRP A 38 -1.99 -0.66 15.41
N VAL A 39 -1.60 -1.94 15.52
CA VAL A 39 -0.72 -2.60 14.52
C VAL A 39 -1.39 -2.68 13.14
N SER A 40 -2.71 -2.43 13.10
CA SER A 40 -3.51 -2.44 11.87
C SER A 40 -3.92 -1.06 11.37
N LYS A 41 -3.65 0.02 12.12
CA LYS A 41 -3.91 1.39 11.68
C LYS A 41 -2.79 1.87 10.76
N ASP A 42 -2.70 1.21 9.61
CA ASP A 42 -2.07 1.80 8.44
C ASP A 42 -2.90 3.05 8.10
N SER A 43 -2.39 4.24 8.41
CA SER A 43 -2.93 5.51 7.90
C SER A 43 -2.59 5.57 6.41
N LEU A 44 -3.45 4.95 5.59
CA LEU A 44 -3.29 4.70 4.15
C LEU A 44 -3.52 5.96 3.28
N GLU A 45 -3.68 7.15 3.87
CA GLU A 45 -4.18 8.34 3.16
C GLU A 45 -3.12 9.41 2.85
N VAL A 46 -1.96 9.40 3.51
CA VAL A 46 -0.95 10.46 3.37
C VAL A 46 0.38 9.89 2.90
N ILE A 47 1.03 10.58 1.96
CA ILE A 47 2.39 10.28 1.51
C ILE A 47 3.34 10.83 2.58
N GLY A 48 4.06 9.93 3.25
CA GLY A 48 5.03 10.30 4.28
C GLY A 48 5.40 9.09 5.13
N ARG A 49 6.57 9.17 5.77
CA ARG A 49 6.99 8.20 6.78
C ARG A 49 6.46 8.63 8.14
N GLN A 50 6.18 7.64 8.99
CA GLN A 50 5.57 7.88 10.28
C GLN A 50 6.56 7.57 11.40
N ALA A 51 6.66 8.47 12.38
CA ALA A 51 7.36 8.21 13.63
C ALA A 51 6.36 7.78 14.72
N VAL A 52 6.80 6.97 15.67
CA VAL A 52 5.97 6.52 16.80
C VAL A 52 6.66 6.86 18.11
N LEU A 53 5.95 7.58 18.96
CA LEU A 53 6.31 7.75 20.37
C LEU A 53 5.50 6.76 21.19
N HIS A 54 6.18 5.79 21.80
CA HIS A 54 5.60 4.88 22.78
C HIS A 54 5.80 5.44 24.17
N CYS A 55 4.70 5.70 24.87
CA CYS A 55 4.69 6.25 26.21
C CYS A 55 4.12 5.19 27.17
N LEU A 56 4.93 4.72 28.12
CA LEU A 56 4.53 3.73 29.12
C LEU A 56 4.64 4.30 30.53
N MET A 57 3.56 4.16 31.31
CA MET A 57 3.57 4.45 32.74
C MET A 57 3.09 3.23 33.52
N LEU A 58 4.01 2.56 34.20
CA LEU A 58 3.69 1.52 35.17
C LEU A 58 3.18 2.16 36.47
N THR A 59 2.18 1.54 37.09
CA THR A 59 1.43 2.14 38.21
C THR A 59 1.46 1.30 39.47
N ARG A 60 1.17 0.00 39.36
CA ARG A 60 1.13 -0.96 40.47
C ARG A 60 1.48 -2.36 40.00
N SER A 61 1.76 -3.25 40.93
CA SER A 61 1.93 -4.68 40.66
C SER A 61 1.23 -5.53 41.72
N ASP A 62 0.59 -6.59 41.27
CA ASP A 62 0.01 -7.62 42.13
C ASP A 62 0.84 -8.91 41.93
N GLU A 63 1.21 -9.58 43.02
CA GLU A 63 2.08 -10.77 42.99
C GLU A 63 1.57 -11.81 43.99
N ILE A 64 1.59 -13.08 43.58
CA ILE A 64 1.29 -14.21 44.45
C ILE A 64 2.52 -14.49 45.31
N VAL A 65 2.33 -14.65 46.62
CA VAL A 65 3.43 -14.97 47.54
C VAL A 65 3.99 -16.35 47.20
N GLU A 66 5.32 -16.48 47.17
CA GLU A 66 6.01 -17.68 46.70
C GLU A 66 5.56 -18.98 47.39
N GLY A 67 5.28 -18.93 48.70
CA GLY A 67 4.75 -20.08 49.45
C GLY A 67 3.36 -20.51 49.00
N GLU A 68 2.45 -19.55 48.76
CA GLU A 68 1.09 -19.82 48.29
C GLU A 68 1.08 -20.34 46.85
N LEU A 69 2.00 -19.85 46.01
CA LEU A 69 2.19 -20.35 44.65
C LEU A 69 2.65 -21.82 44.66
N GLY A 70 3.59 -22.17 45.54
CA GLY A 70 4.04 -23.53 45.73
C GLY A 70 2.91 -24.48 46.15
N ASP A 71 2.11 -24.06 47.13
CA ASP A 71 0.96 -24.84 47.61
C ASP A 71 -0.12 -25.00 46.53
N LEU A 72 -0.40 -23.96 45.75
CA LEU A 72 -1.36 -24.02 44.65
C LEU A 72 -0.93 -25.01 43.57
N ILE A 73 0.34 -24.95 43.17
CA ILE A 73 0.93 -25.86 42.19
C ILE A 73 0.90 -27.30 42.73
N ALA A 74 1.38 -27.54 43.95
CA ALA A 74 1.41 -28.87 44.54
C ALA A 74 0.03 -29.54 44.63
N ASN A 75 -1.03 -28.75 44.88
CA ASN A 75 -2.38 -29.28 45.08
C ASN A 75 -3.26 -29.32 43.82
N GLN A 76 -2.96 -28.54 42.78
CA GLN A 76 -3.84 -28.39 41.61
C GLN A 76 -3.18 -28.60 40.24
N VAL A 77 -1.89 -28.94 40.16
CA VAL A 77 -1.18 -29.13 38.89
C VAL A 77 -1.86 -30.11 37.94
N ASP A 78 -2.37 -31.26 38.43
CA ASP A 78 -3.01 -32.26 37.56
C ASP A 78 -4.33 -31.76 36.94
N LEU A 79 -5.01 -30.82 37.61
CA LEU A 79 -6.24 -30.21 37.09
C LEU A 79 -5.90 -29.07 36.11
N LEU A 80 -4.96 -28.20 36.49
CA LEU A 80 -4.57 -27.02 35.72
C LEU A 80 -3.80 -27.38 34.45
N SER A 81 -2.97 -28.43 34.50
CA SER A 81 -2.06 -28.78 33.42
C SER A 81 -2.69 -29.48 32.22
N LYS A 82 -4.00 -29.82 32.30
CA LYS A 82 -4.73 -30.33 31.13
C LYS A 82 -4.91 -29.26 30.06
N ASP A 83 -5.14 -28.02 30.48
CA ASP A 83 -5.52 -26.92 29.60
C ASP A 83 -4.51 -25.75 29.61
N TYR A 84 -3.62 -25.69 30.61
CA TYR A 84 -2.68 -24.57 30.81
C TYR A 84 -1.24 -25.05 31.02
N THR A 85 -0.28 -24.23 30.58
CA THR A 85 1.16 -24.55 30.69
C THR A 85 1.86 -23.74 31.78
N HIS A 86 1.34 -22.54 32.05
CA HIS A 86 1.88 -21.60 33.02
C HIS A 86 0.76 -20.99 33.86
N ILE A 87 1.11 -20.56 35.06
CA ILE A 87 0.30 -19.69 35.89
C ILE A 87 0.92 -18.30 35.94
N VAL A 88 0.08 -17.26 35.96
CA VAL A 88 0.53 -15.89 36.17
C VAL A 88 0.87 -15.72 37.65
N SER A 89 2.15 -15.55 37.98
CA SER A 89 2.60 -15.33 39.36
C SER A 89 2.64 -13.84 39.74
N LYS A 90 2.83 -12.96 38.74
CA LYS A 90 2.86 -11.51 38.94
C LYS A 90 2.25 -10.79 37.74
N VAL A 91 1.51 -9.72 38.02
CA VAL A 91 0.96 -8.80 37.03
C VAL A 91 1.43 -7.39 37.36
N VAL A 92 2.00 -6.69 36.39
CA VAL A 92 2.29 -5.26 36.49
C VAL A 92 1.29 -4.50 35.63
N TYR A 93 0.61 -3.53 36.25
CA TYR A 93 -0.39 -2.69 35.63
C TYR A 93 0.20 -1.36 35.21
N GLY A 94 -0.28 -0.83 34.10
CA GLY A 94 0.14 0.45 33.58
C GLY A 94 -0.84 1.05 32.59
N ILE A 95 -0.44 2.20 32.06
CA ILE A 95 -1.13 2.92 31.00
C ILE A 95 -0.12 3.11 29.88
N GLU A 96 -0.51 2.76 28.68
CA GLU A 96 0.33 2.77 27.49
C GLU A 96 -0.35 3.54 26.37
N VAL A 97 0.43 4.37 25.69
CA VAL A 97 -0.05 5.24 24.62
C VAL A 97 0.95 5.23 23.48
N PHE A 98 0.45 5.09 22.27
CA PHE A 98 1.20 5.20 21.03
C PHE A 98 0.75 6.48 20.31
N ILE A 99 1.69 7.38 20.07
CA ILE A 99 1.46 8.62 19.35
C ILE A 99 2.17 8.48 18.01
N HIS A 100 1.38 8.34 16.96
CA HIS A 100 1.83 8.27 15.59
C HIS A 100 1.90 9.69 15.05
N VAL A 101 3.08 10.10 14.60
CA VAL A 101 3.36 11.44 14.10
C VAL A 101 3.87 11.33 12.67
N MET A 102 3.30 12.11 11.77
CA MET A 102 3.73 12.21 10.39
C MET A 102 3.81 13.68 9.99
N LYS A 103 4.86 14.02 9.26
CA LYS A 103 4.95 15.29 8.54
C LYS A 103 4.43 15.06 7.11
N PRO A 104 3.36 15.74 6.66
CA PRO A 104 2.85 15.58 5.31
C PRO A 104 3.90 16.01 4.28
N SER A 105 4.02 15.26 3.19
CA SER A 105 4.93 15.57 2.07
C SER A 105 4.17 15.63 0.74
N GLU A 106 4.63 16.49 -0.17
CA GLU A 106 4.03 16.61 -1.51
C GLU A 106 4.59 15.56 -2.49
N THR A 107 5.86 15.17 -2.31
CA THR A 107 6.54 14.17 -3.15
C THR A 107 7.21 13.10 -2.31
N SER A 108 7.52 11.95 -2.91
CA SER A 108 8.26 10.87 -2.24
C SER A 108 9.73 11.19 -1.99
N GLU A 109 10.34 12.11 -2.76
CA GLU A 109 11.73 12.53 -2.56
C GLU A 109 11.84 13.44 -1.33
N ASP A 110 10.89 14.35 -1.14
CA ASP A 110 10.82 15.22 0.04
C ASP A 110 10.46 14.45 1.32
N ALA A 111 9.89 13.25 1.19
CA ALA A 111 9.40 12.47 2.32
C ALA A 111 10.52 11.96 3.24
N GLU A 112 11.70 11.64 2.70
CA GLU A 112 12.84 11.18 3.51
C GLU A 112 13.48 12.33 4.29
N GLU A 113 13.73 13.48 3.64
CA GLU A 113 14.26 14.68 4.30
C GLU A 113 13.29 15.19 5.38
N ALA A 114 11.98 15.21 5.07
CA ALA A 114 10.95 15.56 6.03
C ALA A 114 10.89 14.58 7.22
N PHE A 115 11.19 13.30 7.00
CA PHE A 115 11.23 12.29 8.06
C PHE A 115 12.48 12.41 8.95
N ASP A 116 13.65 12.68 8.37
CA ASP A 116 14.88 12.91 9.12
C ASP A 116 14.74 14.15 10.02
N GLU A 117 14.13 15.22 9.51
CA GLU A 117 13.79 16.40 10.29
C GLU A 117 12.78 16.07 11.41
N LEU A 118 11.73 15.32 11.08
CA LEU A 118 10.72 14.87 12.04
C LEU A 118 11.36 14.09 13.20
N MET A 119 12.20 13.10 12.89
CA MET A 119 12.89 12.29 13.91
C MET A 119 13.80 13.14 14.79
N THR A 120 14.53 14.09 14.20
CA THR A 120 15.41 15.01 14.94
C THR A 120 14.62 15.90 15.89
N GLN A 121 13.51 16.49 15.44
CA GLN A 121 12.66 17.35 16.26
C GLN A 121 11.97 16.55 17.37
N LEU A 122 11.45 15.35 17.07
CA LEU A 122 10.84 14.47 18.07
C LEU A 122 11.85 14.03 19.13
N GLN A 123 13.08 13.69 18.74
CA GLN A 123 14.13 13.35 19.69
C GLN A 123 14.45 14.53 20.61
N ALA A 124 14.54 15.76 20.07
CA ALA A 124 14.73 16.96 20.87
C ALA A 124 13.60 17.19 21.90
N ILE A 125 12.35 16.89 21.53
CA ILE A 125 11.20 16.95 22.44
C ILE A 125 11.34 15.90 23.56
N VAL A 126 11.68 14.66 23.21
CA VAL A 126 11.87 13.56 24.18
C VAL A 126 12.99 13.87 25.17
N ASP A 127 14.09 14.45 24.69
CA ASP A 127 15.24 14.84 25.52
C ASP A 127 14.99 16.11 26.35
N GLY A 128 13.86 16.79 26.14
CA GLY A 128 13.50 18.03 26.84
C GLY A 128 14.30 19.26 26.39
N SER A 129 14.88 19.22 25.19
CA SER A 129 15.61 20.36 24.60
C SER A 129 14.64 21.45 24.14
N ARG A 130 15.06 22.72 24.31
CA ARG A 130 14.24 23.91 24.01
C ARG A 130 14.38 24.44 22.58
N SER A 131 15.25 23.86 21.75
CA SER A 131 15.45 24.33 20.38
C SER A 131 14.37 23.76 19.43
N LEU A 132 13.10 24.02 19.74
CA LEU A 132 11.99 23.65 18.87
C LEU A 132 11.89 24.71 17.77
N VAL A 133 12.10 24.30 16.52
CA VAL A 133 11.98 25.16 15.36
C VAL A 133 10.83 24.61 14.51
N GLY A 134 9.76 25.40 14.38
CA GLY A 134 8.71 25.12 13.37
C GLY A 134 7.27 25.31 13.86
N GLN A 135 6.48 26.01 13.03
CA GLN A 135 5.01 25.99 13.08
C GLN A 135 4.43 24.91 12.15
N ASP A 136 5.24 23.91 11.81
CA ASP A 136 4.89 22.89 10.85
C ASP A 136 3.65 22.13 11.30
N THR A 137 2.73 21.93 10.34
CA THR A 137 1.52 21.17 10.57
C THR A 137 1.86 19.68 10.57
N LEU A 138 1.56 19.02 11.68
CA LEU A 138 1.73 17.58 11.86
C LEU A 138 0.39 16.86 11.72
N THR A 139 0.43 15.67 11.13
CA THR A 139 -0.66 14.70 11.25
C THR A 139 -0.34 13.80 12.44
N VAL A 140 -1.13 13.90 13.49
CA VAL A 140 -0.97 13.08 14.69
C VAL A 140 -2.18 12.20 14.90
N THR A 141 -1.95 10.93 15.18
CA THR A 141 -2.99 10.02 15.68
C THR A 141 -2.53 9.37 16.98
N VAL A 142 -3.43 9.26 17.93
CA VAL A 142 -3.13 8.65 19.23
C VAL A 142 -3.97 7.39 19.42
N SER A 143 -3.32 6.35 19.91
CA SER A 143 -3.96 5.09 20.29
C SER A 143 -3.41 4.61 21.65
N GLY A 144 -4.14 3.73 22.33
CA GLY A 144 -3.74 3.19 23.63
C GLY A 144 -4.87 3.28 24.67
N ASP A 145 -4.49 3.23 25.94
CA ASP A 145 -5.42 3.06 27.07
C ASP A 145 -6.11 4.37 27.51
N ILE A 146 -5.92 5.47 26.78
CA ILE A 146 -6.52 6.77 27.09
C ILE A 146 -7.35 7.28 25.92
N VAL A 147 -8.44 7.99 26.24
CA VAL A 147 -9.25 8.73 25.26
C VAL A 147 -8.91 10.20 25.40
N LEU A 148 -8.32 10.77 24.34
CA LEU A 148 -7.98 12.19 24.29
C LEU A 148 -9.11 13.00 23.65
N LYS A 149 -9.37 14.19 24.19
CA LYS A 149 -10.33 15.14 23.63
C LYS A 149 -9.75 15.95 22.48
N GLU A 150 -8.47 16.27 22.55
CA GLU A 150 -7.74 17.07 21.57
C GLU A 150 -6.41 16.38 21.28
N VAL A 151 -6.02 16.40 20.00
CA VAL A 151 -4.79 15.77 19.51
C VAL A 151 -3.86 16.89 19.02
N PRO A 152 -2.55 16.86 19.35
CA PRO A 152 -1.64 17.94 18.96
C PRO A 152 -1.49 18.05 17.44
N SER A 153 -1.34 19.27 16.94
CA SER A 153 -1.25 19.56 15.49
C SER A 153 0.10 20.16 15.05
N SER A 154 1.00 20.43 15.99
CA SER A 154 2.32 21.01 15.74
C SER A 154 3.36 20.44 16.72
N PHE A 155 4.65 20.66 16.45
CA PHE A 155 5.72 20.26 17.38
C PHE A 155 5.59 20.92 18.76
N GLN A 156 5.16 22.18 18.80
CA GLN A 156 4.95 22.90 20.05
C GLN A 156 3.77 22.32 20.85
N ASP A 157 2.65 22.02 20.18
CA ASP A 157 1.50 21.37 20.82
C ASP A 157 1.89 19.98 21.33
N LEU A 158 2.66 19.23 20.55
CA LEU A 158 3.13 17.89 20.92
C LEU A 158 4.06 17.93 22.13
N ALA A 159 4.96 18.91 22.22
CA ALA A 159 5.83 19.09 23.38
C ALA A 159 5.04 19.41 24.66
N VAL A 160 4.04 20.30 24.56
CA VAL A 160 3.13 20.61 25.68
C VAL A 160 2.31 19.38 26.06
N PHE A 161 1.81 18.65 25.07
CA PHE A 161 1.04 17.43 25.24
C PHE A 161 1.85 16.37 25.99
N LEU A 162 3.06 16.03 25.54
CA LEU A 162 3.93 15.05 26.18
C LEU A 162 4.32 15.45 27.61
N LYS A 163 4.51 16.74 27.87
CA LYS A 163 4.78 17.23 29.23
C LYS A 163 3.60 17.03 30.18
N ASN A 164 2.37 17.15 29.66
CA ASN A 164 1.14 16.99 30.44
C ASN A 164 0.63 15.53 30.48
N LEU A 165 1.06 14.69 29.54
CA LEU A 165 0.66 13.29 29.42
C LEU A 165 0.81 12.49 30.72
N PRO A 166 1.89 12.63 31.51
CA PRO A 166 1.98 11.97 32.81
C PRO A 166 0.80 12.31 33.72
N ASN A 167 0.41 13.58 33.82
CA ASN A 167 -0.71 13.99 34.69
C ASN A 167 -2.04 13.41 34.20
N VAL A 168 -2.24 13.34 32.88
CA VAL A 168 -3.41 12.71 32.27
C VAL A 168 -3.45 11.22 32.60
N MET A 169 -2.35 10.49 32.39
CA MET A 169 -2.23 9.07 32.76
C MET A 169 -2.44 8.86 34.26
N LEU A 170 -1.91 9.74 35.11
CA LEU A 170 -2.08 9.68 36.55
C LEU A 170 -3.54 9.85 36.98
N GLY A 171 -4.27 10.77 36.34
CA GLY A 171 -5.71 10.93 36.56
C GLY A 171 -6.52 9.70 36.16
N GLU A 172 -6.02 8.93 35.21
CA GLU A 172 -6.62 7.68 34.70
C GLU A 172 -6.07 6.42 35.37
N ARG A 173 -5.33 6.53 36.50
CA ARG A 173 -4.77 5.37 37.23
C ARG A 173 -5.78 4.28 37.56
N SER A 174 -7.04 4.66 37.79
CA SER A 174 -8.12 3.70 38.05
C SER A 174 -8.45 2.80 36.85
N LYS A 175 -8.04 3.20 35.64
CA LYS A 175 -8.17 2.47 34.38
C LYS A 175 -6.88 1.75 33.95
N ALA A 176 -5.85 1.70 34.82
CA ALA A 176 -4.61 1.00 34.49
C ALA A 176 -4.89 -0.48 34.17
N VAL A 177 -4.37 -0.95 33.03
CA VAL A 177 -4.57 -2.32 32.53
C VAL A 177 -3.31 -3.16 32.73
N PRO A 178 -3.42 -4.50 32.75
CA PRO A 178 -2.25 -5.38 32.77
C PRO A 178 -1.31 -5.12 31.58
N LYS A 179 -0.01 -4.95 31.84
CA LYS A 179 1.02 -4.69 30.82
C LYS A 179 2.11 -5.75 30.79
N LEU A 180 2.58 -6.19 31.95
CA LEU A 180 3.62 -7.21 32.07
C LEU A 180 3.13 -8.36 32.94
N PHE A 181 3.48 -9.57 32.54
CA PHE A 181 3.12 -10.80 33.24
C PHE A 181 4.40 -11.59 33.53
N VAL A 182 4.51 -12.10 34.75
CA VAL A 182 5.50 -13.14 35.09
C VAL A 182 4.76 -14.46 35.08
N LEU A 183 5.24 -15.38 34.25
CA LEU A 183 4.67 -16.70 34.09
C LEU A 183 5.53 -17.72 34.85
N HIS A 184 4.90 -18.52 35.70
CA HIS A 184 5.53 -19.63 36.38
C HIS A 184 5.08 -20.95 35.74
N PRO A 185 5.99 -21.85 35.33
CA PRO A 185 5.62 -23.10 34.70
C PRO A 185 4.93 -24.03 35.70
N LEU A 186 3.86 -24.70 35.27
CA LEU A 186 3.13 -25.66 36.11
C LEU A 186 3.87 -27.00 36.26
N HIS A 187 4.69 -27.36 35.28
CA HIS A 187 5.51 -28.58 35.29
C HIS A 187 7.00 -28.24 35.27
N ARG A 188 7.80 -29.01 36.00
CA ARG A 188 9.28 -28.89 35.99
C ARG A 188 9.94 -29.60 34.81
N THR A 189 9.21 -30.34 33.98
CA THR A 189 9.79 -31.22 32.95
C THR A 189 9.77 -30.63 31.55
N GLU A 190 10.92 -30.74 30.88
CA GLU A 190 11.19 -30.47 29.46
C GLU A 190 10.33 -31.28 28.46
N SER A 191 9.40 -32.10 28.96
CA SER A 191 8.72 -33.14 28.18
C SER A 191 7.48 -32.65 27.43
N PHE A 192 6.81 -31.59 27.89
CA PHE A 192 5.51 -31.20 27.33
C PHE A 192 5.57 -30.06 26.31
N HIS A 193 6.58 -29.19 26.38
CA HIS A 193 6.67 -28.03 25.48
C HIS A 193 8.11 -27.80 25.06
N VAL A 194 8.31 -27.69 23.75
CA VAL A 194 9.55 -27.16 23.18
C VAL A 194 9.37 -25.66 23.15
N ASP A 195 10.26 -24.94 23.83
CA ASP A 195 10.42 -23.52 23.56
C ASP A 195 10.73 -23.40 22.07
N LEU A 196 9.86 -22.72 21.31
CA LEU A 196 10.02 -22.60 19.86
C LEU A 196 11.39 -21.96 19.60
N SER A 197 12.37 -22.79 19.27
CA SER A 197 13.73 -22.38 18.93
C SER A 197 13.71 -21.87 17.50
N ILE A 198 13.03 -20.74 17.32
CA ILE A 198 12.96 -20.02 16.06
C ILE A 198 14.21 -19.16 15.97
N THR A 199 15.04 -19.47 14.99
CA THR A 199 16.20 -18.65 14.66
C THR A 199 15.77 -17.32 14.07
N ASP A 200 16.62 -16.30 14.17
CA ASP A 200 16.39 -14.99 13.56
C ASP A 200 16.12 -15.10 12.04
N LEU A 201 16.78 -16.04 11.36
CA LEU A 201 16.59 -16.31 9.94
C LEU A 201 15.16 -16.80 9.62
N GLN A 202 14.59 -17.64 10.48
CA GLN A 202 13.26 -18.23 10.26
C GLN A 202 12.13 -17.21 10.46
N ILE A 203 12.27 -16.28 11.41
CA ILE A 203 11.24 -15.26 11.67
C ILE A 203 11.26 -14.11 10.65
N ASN A 204 12.41 -13.83 10.05
CA ASN A 204 12.54 -12.73 9.09
C ASN A 204 11.72 -12.94 7.82
N GLU A 205 11.59 -14.19 7.35
CA GLU A 205 10.83 -14.49 6.12
C GLU A 205 9.32 -14.17 6.23
N PRO A 206 8.58 -14.64 7.25
CA PRO A 206 7.17 -14.26 7.40
C PRO A 206 6.99 -12.75 7.68
N ILE A 207 7.92 -12.11 8.41
CA ILE A 207 7.92 -10.65 8.59
C ILE A 207 8.04 -9.94 7.24
N ALA A 208 9.09 -10.25 6.47
CA ALA A 208 9.34 -9.64 5.17
C ALA A 208 8.18 -9.86 4.19
N CYS A 209 7.57 -11.05 4.21
CA CYS A 209 6.39 -11.35 3.41
C CYS A 209 5.18 -10.48 3.83
N LEU A 210 4.90 -10.35 5.14
CA LEU A 210 3.83 -9.50 5.65
C LEU A 210 4.05 -8.01 5.34
N GLU A 211 5.28 -7.52 5.45
CA GLU A 211 5.64 -6.15 5.06
C GLU A 211 5.40 -5.91 3.57
N GLN A 212 5.74 -6.88 2.72
CA GLN A 212 5.46 -6.76 1.29
C GLN A 212 3.98 -6.77 0.97
N PHE A 213 3.16 -7.55 1.69
CA PHE A 213 1.70 -7.44 1.57
C PHE A 213 1.23 -6.02 1.89
N VAL A 214 1.74 -5.39 2.96
CA VAL A 214 1.39 -4.01 3.33
C VAL A 214 1.85 -3.03 2.24
N CYS A 215 3.10 -3.10 1.83
CA CYS A 215 3.69 -2.22 0.81
C CYS A 215 2.95 -2.31 -0.53
N ILE A 216 2.69 -3.51 -1.04
CA ILE A 216 1.97 -3.71 -2.31
C ILE A 216 0.51 -3.25 -2.17
N SER A 217 -0.16 -3.55 -1.05
CA SER A 217 -1.53 -3.12 -0.82
C SER A 217 -1.66 -1.59 -0.83
N ARG A 218 -0.73 -0.88 -0.17
CA ARG A 218 -0.65 0.60 -0.20
C ARG A 218 -0.51 1.14 -1.62
N ARG A 219 0.37 0.54 -2.42
CA ARG A 219 0.58 0.94 -3.83
C ARG A 219 -0.67 0.71 -4.69
N VAL A 220 -1.31 -0.44 -4.54
CA VAL A 220 -2.55 -0.77 -5.25
C VAL A 220 -3.68 0.19 -4.85
N GLU A 221 -3.87 0.44 -3.56
CA GLU A 221 -4.89 1.36 -3.07
C GLU A 221 -4.68 2.79 -3.56
N ARG A 222 -3.43 3.27 -3.57
CA ARG A 222 -3.07 4.57 -4.15
C ARG A 222 -3.51 4.66 -5.61
N MET A 223 -3.21 3.63 -6.42
CA MET A 223 -3.64 3.57 -7.81
C MET A 223 -5.17 3.52 -7.95
N ILE A 224 -5.89 2.85 -7.05
CA ILE A 224 -7.38 2.83 -7.04
C ILE A 224 -7.96 4.22 -6.78
N LYS A 225 -7.33 4.99 -5.88
CA LYS A 225 -7.73 6.36 -5.51
C LYS A 225 -7.33 7.39 -6.57
N ASP A 226 -6.38 7.07 -7.46
CA ASP A 226 -5.97 7.97 -8.53
C ASP A 226 -7.18 8.36 -9.40
N THR A 227 -7.30 9.66 -9.67
CA THR A 227 -8.27 10.24 -10.59
C THR A 227 -8.33 9.53 -11.95
N ILE A 228 -7.21 8.98 -12.41
CA ILE A 228 -7.11 8.26 -13.69
C ILE A 228 -7.79 6.90 -13.60
N ALA A 229 -7.71 6.19 -12.48
CA ALA A 229 -8.48 4.97 -12.29
C ALA A 229 -10.00 5.25 -12.29
N LEU A 230 -10.43 6.45 -11.90
CA LEU A 230 -11.84 6.88 -12.04
C LEU A 230 -12.24 7.10 -13.51
N LYS A 231 -11.33 7.62 -14.36
CA LYS A 231 -11.58 7.80 -15.80
C LYS A 231 -11.54 6.50 -16.59
N PHE A 232 -10.78 5.51 -16.13
CA PHE A 232 -10.66 4.19 -16.75
C PHE A 232 -11.21 3.10 -15.81
N PRO A 233 -12.53 2.85 -15.79
CA PRO A 233 -13.17 1.96 -14.82
C PRO A 233 -12.64 0.52 -14.82
N TRP A 234 -12.12 0.04 -15.96
CA TRP A 234 -11.45 -1.27 -16.03
C TRP A 234 -10.24 -1.34 -15.09
N VAL A 235 -9.47 -0.26 -14.94
CA VAL A 235 -8.18 -0.28 -14.22
C VAL A 235 -8.51 -0.38 -12.76
N LYS A 236 -9.45 0.47 -12.33
CA LYS A 236 -9.97 0.47 -10.97
C LYS A 236 -10.53 -0.90 -10.60
N LYS A 237 -11.32 -1.52 -11.48
CA LYS A 237 -11.91 -2.84 -11.24
C LYS A 237 -10.83 -3.91 -11.05
N ASP A 238 -9.84 -3.97 -11.93
CA ASP A 238 -8.77 -4.96 -11.84
C ASP A 238 -7.90 -4.77 -10.59
N LEU A 239 -7.54 -3.52 -10.28
CA LEU A 239 -6.80 -3.19 -9.06
C LEU A 239 -7.58 -3.57 -7.79
N ALA A 240 -8.90 -3.34 -7.76
CA ALA A 240 -9.76 -3.72 -6.63
C ALA A 240 -9.76 -5.24 -6.43
N ILE A 241 -9.85 -6.03 -7.51
CA ILE A 241 -9.78 -7.50 -7.44
C ILE A 241 -8.42 -7.94 -6.86
N ILE A 242 -7.32 -7.36 -7.34
CA ILE A 242 -5.98 -7.68 -6.82
C ILE A 242 -5.85 -7.31 -5.35
N PHE A 243 -6.37 -6.14 -4.94
CA PHE A 243 -6.37 -5.72 -3.54
C PHE A 243 -7.10 -6.73 -2.64
N GLU A 244 -8.31 -7.16 -3.01
CA GLU A 244 -9.07 -8.16 -2.26
C GLU A 244 -8.32 -9.50 -2.16
N LEU A 245 -7.69 -9.93 -3.25
CA LEU A 245 -6.88 -11.16 -3.27
C LEU A 245 -5.63 -11.06 -2.39
N LEU A 246 -4.95 -9.91 -2.35
CA LEU A 246 -3.85 -9.64 -1.44
C LEU A 246 -4.29 -9.74 0.01
N GLN A 247 -5.41 -9.10 0.37
CA GLN A 247 -5.95 -9.17 1.73
C GLN A 247 -6.36 -10.60 2.11
N LYS A 248 -6.96 -11.34 1.17
CA LYS A 248 -7.32 -12.75 1.38
C LYS A 248 -6.07 -13.61 1.62
N GLN A 249 -5.03 -13.49 0.80
CA GLN A 249 -3.81 -14.29 0.98
C GLN A 249 -3.01 -13.91 2.21
N LYS A 250 -2.97 -12.63 2.59
CA LYS A 250 -2.41 -12.19 3.87
C LYS A 250 -3.10 -12.88 5.05
N ARG A 251 -4.45 -12.97 5.04
CA ARG A 251 -5.22 -13.68 6.06
C ARG A 251 -4.94 -15.19 6.06
N ASN A 252 -4.92 -15.82 4.88
CA ASN A 252 -4.61 -17.26 4.76
C ASN A 252 -3.20 -17.57 5.29
N MET A 253 -2.21 -16.73 4.97
CA MET A 253 -0.85 -16.87 5.48
C MET A 253 -0.84 -16.83 7.01
N LYS A 254 -1.55 -15.87 7.64
CA LYS A 254 -1.64 -15.78 9.10
C LYS A 254 -2.28 -17.02 9.72
N LEU A 255 -3.38 -17.51 9.14
CA LEU A 255 -4.08 -18.71 9.60
C LEU A 255 -3.21 -19.97 9.50
N ASP A 256 -2.59 -20.21 8.34
CA ASP A 256 -1.71 -21.36 8.17
C ASP A 256 -0.49 -21.26 9.11
N LEU A 257 0.03 -20.05 9.33
CA LEU A 257 1.11 -19.82 10.28
C LEU A 257 0.67 -20.12 11.73
N ALA A 258 -0.55 -19.75 12.12
CA ALA A 258 -1.12 -20.03 13.44
C ALA A 258 -1.25 -21.54 13.70
N LEU A 259 -1.72 -22.28 12.69
CA LEU A 259 -1.82 -23.74 12.75
C LEU A 259 -0.43 -24.37 12.87
N LEU A 260 0.52 -23.95 12.05
CA LEU A 260 1.89 -24.46 12.04
C LEU A 260 2.60 -24.25 13.39
N ILE A 261 2.49 -23.05 13.98
CA ILE A 261 3.08 -22.75 15.29
C ILE A 261 2.45 -23.64 16.37
N THR A 262 1.13 -23.83 16.34
CA THR A 262 0.42 -24.69 17.29
C THR A 262 0.84 -26.16 17.16
N ASP A 263 0.95 -26.67 15.94
CA ASP A 263 1.39 -28.04 15.66
C ASP A 263 2.87 -28.26 16.06
N HIS A 264 3.72 -27.25 15.88
CA HIS A 264 5.11 -27.31 16.34
C HIS A 264 5.19 -27.37 17.87
N ARG A 265 4.44 -26.51 18.59
CA ARG A 265 4.34 -26.52 20.07
C ARG A 265 3.89 -27.85 20.64
N THR A 266 3.01 -28.54 19.91
CA THR A 266 2.48 -29.86 20.29
C THR A 266 3.30 -31.03 19.74
N ARG A 267 4.50 -30.76 19.18
CA ARG A 267 5.43 -31.74 18.59
C ARG A 267 4.85 -32.59 17.47
N ARG A 268 3.80 -32.11 16.80
CA ARG A 268 3.20 -32.79 15.63
C ARG A 268 4.04 -32.60 14.36
N ILE A 269 4.79 -31.51 14.31
CA ILE A 269 5.78 -31.22 13.27
C ILE A 269 7.14 -30.92 13.88
N ASN A 270 8.21 -31.11 13.12
CA ASN A 270 9.57 -30.81 13.53
C ASN A 270 10.09 -29.47 12.99
N ASP A 271 11.28 -29.06 13.43
CA ASP A 271 11.92 -27.80 13.05
C ASP A 271 12.18 -27.67 11.53
N VAL A 272 12.44 -28.79 10.86
CA VAL A 272 12.68 -28.81 9.40
C VAL A 272 11.40 -28.49 8.66
N GLN A 273 10.28 -29.13 9.02
CA GLN A 273 8.97 -28.85 8.43
C GLN A 273 8.52 -27.40 8.67
N LEU A 274 8.83 -26.85 9.86
CA LEU A 274 8.61 -25.44 10.17
C LEU A 274 9.46 -24.55 9.24
N ALA A 275 10.76 -24.82 9.11
CA ALA A 275 11.67 -24.04 8.27
C ALA A 275 11.25 -24.08 6.79
N ASP A 276 10.88 -25.26 6.27
CA ASP A 276 10.45 -25.44 4.88
C ASP A 276 9.18 -24.63 4.58
N PHE A 277 8.23 -24.60 5.50
CA PHE A 277 7.04 -23.77 5.35
C PHE A 277 7.39 -22.28 5.36
N LEU A 278 8.21 -21.84 6.33
CA LEU A 278 8.54 -20.43 6.50
C LEU A 278 9.28 -19.88 5.29
N THR A 279 10.24 -20.64 4.74
CA THR A 279 10.99 -20.28 3.53
C THR A 279 10.11 -20.27 2.27
N ALA A 280 9.05 -21.10 2.22
CA ALA A 280 8.11 -21.11 1.11
C ALA A 280 7.01 -20.03 1.20
N CYS A 281 6.89 -19.29 2.31
CA CYS A 281 5.81 -18.32 2.55
C CYS A 281 5.61 -17.35 1.38
N ARG A 282 6.69 -16.69 0.95
CA ARG A 282 6.64 -15.69 -0.14
C ARG A 282 6.08 -16.30 -1.43
N ALA A 283 6.66 -17.40 -1.88
CA ALA A 283 6.27 -18.09 -3.12
C ALA A 283 4.84 -18.65 -3.04
N LYS A 284 4.43 -19.14 -1.86
CA LYS A 284 3.12 -19.75 -1.62
C LYS A 284 1.99 -18.71 -1.56
N TYR A 285 2.18 -17.57 -0.89
CA TYR A 285 1.09 -16.62 -0.64
C TYR A 285 1.15 -15.37 -1.49
N LEU A 286 2.33 -14.76 -1.64
CA LEU A 286 2.46 -13.45 -2.28
C LEU A 286 2.62 -13.60 -3.80
N GLU A 287 3.59 -14.40 -4.25
CA GLU A 287 3.93 -14.53 -5.68
C GLU A 287 2.83 -15.22 -6.49
N GLN A 288 1.95 -15.97 -5.82
CA GLN A 288 0.73 -16.50 -6.45
C GLN A 288 -0.19 -15.38 -6.92
N VAL A 289 -0.30 -14.29 -6.15
CA VAL A 289 -1.17 -13.15 -6.47
C VAL A 289 -0.43 -12.14 -7.31
N VAL A 290 0.73 -11.66 -6.85
CA VAL A 290 1.51 -10.59 -7.51
C VAL A 290 2.90 -11.12 -7.85
N PRO A 291 3.10 -11.67 -9.07
CA PRO A 291 4.37 -12.23 -9.46
C PRO A 291 5.36 -11.15 -9.90
N GLY A 292 6.63 -11.31 -9.51
CA GLY A 292 7.76 -10.55 -10.04
C GLY A 292 7.58 -9.03 -9.94
N ASN A 293 7.65 -8.34 -11.08
CA ASN A 293 7.59 -6.89 -11.19
C ASN A 293 6.21 -6.34 -11.62
N TRP A 294 5.13 -7.15 -11.50
CA TRP A 294 3.79 -6.73 -11.93
C TRP A 294 3.38 -5.36 -11.38
N ILE A 295 3.61 -5.12 -10.09
CA ILE A 295 3.21 -3.86 -9.44
C ILE A 295 3.88 -2.65 -10.08
N SER A 296 5.18 -2.72 -10.38
CA SER A 296 5.91 -1.63 -11.01
C SER A 296 5.48 -1.42 -12.47
N GLN A 297 5.15 -2.50 -13.18
CA GLN A 297 4.60 -2.41 -14.54
C GLN A 297 3.21 -1.76 -14.53
N LYS A 298 2.37 -2.10 -13.55
CA LYS A 298 1.03 -1.52 -13.43
C LYS A 298 1.07 -0.04 -13.06
N GLU A 299 1.98 0.36 -12.18
CA GLU A 299 2.22 1.77 -11.88
C GLU A 299 2.70 2.55 -13.11
N ALA A 300 3.59 1.97 -13.92
CA ALA A 300 4.04 2.58 -15.17
C ALA A 300 2.88 2.72 -16.18
N GLU A 301 2.00 1.73 -16.28
CA GLU A 301 0.79 1.80 -17.11
C GLU A 301 -0.14 2.94 -16.65
N VAL A 302 -0.43 3.02 -15.35
CA VAL A 302 -1.26 4.09 -14.77
C VAL A 302 -0.62 5.45 -15.03
N ALA A 303 0.67 5.62 -14.73
CA ALA A 303 1.39 6.87 -14.98
C ALA A 303 1.36 7.29 -16.45
N GLN A 304 1.43 6.33 -17.38
CA GLN A 304 1.33 6.59 -18.80
C GLN A 304 -0.07 7.09 -19.21
N LEU A 305 -1.13 6.46 -18.70
CA LEU A 305 -2.51 6.92 -18.88
C LEU A 305 -2.73 8.31 -18.26
N THR A 306 -2.12 8.57 -17.10
CA THR A 306 -2.13 9.88 -16.45
C THR A 306 -1.51 10.95 -17.34
N SER A 307 -0.34 10.66 -17.92
CA SER A 307 0.33 11.56 -18.85
C SER A 307 -0.52 11.85 -20.08
N PHE A 308 -1.09 10.81 -20.71
CA PHE A 308 -1.97 10.98 -21.87
C PHE A 308 -3.21 11.82 -21.54
N SER A 309 -3.86 11.57 -20.40
CA SER A 309 -5.02 12.36 -20.00
C SER A 309 -4.67 13.83 -19.74
N LYS A 310 -3.45 14.16 -19.30
CA LYS A 310 -3.01 15.55 -19.12
C LYS A 310 -2.80 16.24 -20.47
N SER A 311 -2.15 15.58 -21.42
CA SER A 311 -1.93 16.13 -22.77
C SER A 311 -3.25 16.33 -23.54
N LEU A 312 -4.24 15.46 -23.31
CA LEU A 312 -5.54 15.46 -23.98
C LEU A 312 -6.66 16.07 -23.14
N LYS A 313 -6.33 17.00 -22.23
CA LYS A 313 -7.32 17.59 -21.29
C LYS A 313 -8.52 18.26 -21.96
N ASP A 314 -8.34 18.76 -23.18
CA ASP A 314 -9.37 19.47 -23.96
C ASP A 314 -10.19 18.51 -24.86
N PHE A 315 -9.88 17.21 -24.81
CA PHE A 315 -10.59 16.18 -25.58
C PHE A 315 -11.76 15.62 -24.75
N THR A 316 -12.86 15.32 -25.44
CA THR A 316 -14.01 14.65 -24.81
C THR A 316 -13.76 13.15 -24.72
N PHE A 317 -13.82 12.60 -23.50
CA PHE A 317 -13.63 11.17 -23.26
C PHE A 317 -14.95 10.40 -23.35
N PHE A 318 -14.97 9.31 -24.12
CA PHE A 318 -16.09 8.38 -24.20
C PHE A 318 -15.69 6.99 -23.68
N PRO A 319 -16.51 6.38 -22.80
CA PRO A 319 -16.18 5.10 -22.19
C PRO A 319 -16.34 3.90 -23.16
N SER A 320 -16.99 4.09 -24.31
CA SER A 320 -17.16 3.05 -25.33
C SER A 320 -17.47 3.63 -26.71
N LEU A 321 -17.22 2.84 -27.76
CA LEU A 321 -17.60 3.19 -29.13
C LEU A 321 -19.10 3.47 -29.27
N SER A 322 -19.95 2.73 -28.55
CA SER A 322 -21.41 2.97 -28.59
C SER A 322 -21.80 4.35 -28.04
N ALA A 323 -21.10 4.84 -27.01
CA ALA A 323 -21.33 6.18 -26.47
C ALA A 323 -20.88 7.27 -27.47
N LEU A 324 -19.75 7.06 -28.13
CA LEU A 324 -19.29 7.95 -29.20
C LEU A 324 -20.26 7.96 -30.39
N ASN A 325 -20.66 6.79 -30.89
CA ASN A 325 -21.54 6.66 -32.05
C ASN A 325 -22.88 7.38 -31.88
N ARG A 326 -23.47 7.35 -30.67
CA ARG A 326 -24.68 8.13 -30.38
C ARG A 326 -24.47 9.64 -30.55
N THR A 327 -23.28 10.13 -30.19
CA THR A 327 -22.92 11.55 -30.33
C THR A 327 -22.69 11.90 -31.80
N ILE A 328 -21.94 11.08 -32.53
CA ILE A 328 -21.69 11.27 -33.97
C ILE A 328 -23.01 11.27 -34.76
N GLN A 329 -23.93 10.34 -34.46
CA GLN A 329 -25.23 10.25 -35.13
C GLN A 329 -26.12 11.46 -34.87
N SER A 330 -25.95 12.15 -33.73
CA SER A 330 -26.72 13.35 -33.40
C SER A 330 -26.26 14.60 -34.16
N ASP A 331 -25.01 14.61 -34.61
CA ASP A 331 -24.44 15.71 -35.39
C ASP A 331 -23.42 15.20 -36.43
N LEU A 332 -23.93 14.86 -37.61
CA LEU A 332 -23.12 14.39 -38.72
C LEU A 332 -22.33 15.51 -39.41
N SER A 333 -22.62 16.78 -39.09
CA SER A 333 -21.98 17.93 -39.73
C SER A 333 -20.62 18.26 -39.12
N THR A 334 -20.38 17.82 -37.89
CA THR A 334 -19.12 18.00 -37.17
C THR A 334 -18.10 16.91 -37.54
N THR A 335 -16.85 17.30 -37.78
CA THR A 335 -15.74 16.35 -37.91
C THR A 335 -15.23 15.96 -36.53
N TYR A 336 -15.21 14.66 -36.22
CA TYR A 336 -14.63 14.15 -34.97
C TYR A 336 -13.22 13.66 -35.22
N CYS A 337 -12.24 14.15 -34.47
CA CYS A 337 -10.84 13.78 -34.62
C CYS A 337 -10.29 13.31 -33.28
N GLY A 338 -9.62 12.16 -33.22
CA GLY A 338 -9.33 11.61 -31.92
C GLY A 338 -8.41 10.40 -31.88
N LEU A 339 -8.27 9.90 -30.67
CA LEU A 339 -7.49 8.72 -30.36
C LEU A 339 -8.40 7.59 -29.91
N GLU A 340 -8.18 6.43 -30.53
CA GLU A 340 -8.83 5.17 -30.22
C GLU A 340 -7.83 4.31 -29.45
N LEU A 341 -8.18 3.96 -28.20
CA LEU A 341 -7.41 3.02 -27.40
C LEU A 341 -8.02 1.61 -27.54
N ASN A 342 -7.36 0.77 -28.34
CA ASN A 342 -7.74 -0.62 -28.56
C ASN A 342 -7.09 -1.51 -27.53
N VAL A 343 -7.92 -2.23 -26.77
CA VAL A 343 -7.45 -3.15 -25.75
C VAL A 343 -8.09 -4.52 -25.95
N SER A 344 -7.23 -5.54 -26.08
CA SER A 344 -7.60 -6.95 -26.26
C SER A 344 -8.53 -7.48 -25.16
N SER A 345 -8.44 -6.92 -23.96
CA SER A 345 -9.30 -7.29 -22.85
C SER A 345 -9.33 -6.17 -21.82
N PHE A 346 -10.53 -5.82 -21.37
CA PHE A 346 -10.75 -4.93 -20.23
C PHE A 346 -10.36 -5.55 -18.88
N THR A 347 -9.87 -6.79 -18.87
CA THR A 347 -9.36 -7.49 -17.68
C THR A 347 -7.86 -7.72 -17.81
N ASP A 348 -7.12 -7.31 -16.78
CA ASP A 348 -5.69 -7.48 -16.66
C ASP A 348 -5.28 -8.95 -16.84
N PRO A 349 -4.22 -9.24 -17.60
CA PRO A 349 -3.56 -10.53 -17.69
C PRO A 349 -3.48 -11.32 -16.38
N LEU A 350 -3.09 -10.66 -15.30
CA LEU A 350 -2.94 -11.27 -13.99
C LEU A 350 -4.29 -11.66 -13.40
N VAL A 351 -5.28 -10.76 -13.48
CA VAL A 351 -6.64 -11.02 -12.99
C VAL A 351 -7.29 -12.16 -13.77
N GLN A 352 -7.09 -12.23 -15.09
CA GLN A 352 -7.57 -13.37 -15.89
C GLN A 352 -6.95 -14.70 -15.45
N ARG A 353 -5.63 -14.71 -15.18
CA ARG A 353 -4.92 -15.89 -14.68
C ARG A 353 -5.49 -16.35 -13.34
N LEU A 354 -5.71 -15.40 -12.42
CA LEU A 354 -6.22 -15.66 -11.08
C LEU A 354 -7.68 -16.17 -11.09
N ASN A 355 -8.52 -15.65 -11.99
CA ASN A 355 -9.91 -16.08 -12.12
C ASN A 355 -10.08 -17.46 -12.77
N ARG A 356 -9.18 -17.84 -13.68
CA ARG A 356 -9.38 -19.05 -14.50
C ARG A 356 -9.08 -20.37 -13.79
N ASN A 357 -8.40 -20.38 -12.64
CA ASN A 357 -7.98 -21.62 -11.93
C ASN A 357 -7.44 -22.72 -12.88
N ARG A 358 -6.87 -22.34 -14.04
CA ARG A 358 -6.39 -23.28 -15.07
C ARG A 358 -4.96 -22.91 -15.46
N PRO A 359 -4.02 -23.87 -15.38
CA PRO A 359 -2.66 -23.65 -15.85
C PRO A 359 -2.70 -23.63 -17.38
N GLY A 360 -2.14 -22.60 -18.00
CA GLY A 360 -2.10 -22.58 -19.47
C GLY A 360 -1.27 -21.46 -20.07
N LYS A 361 -1.23 -20.27 -19.47
CA LYS A 361 -0.39 -19.17 -19.95
C LYS A 361 0.33 -18.51 -18.78
N SER A 362 1.64 -18.28 -18.93
CA SER A 362 2.43 -17.52 -17.97
C SER A 362 1.94 -16.07 -17.93
N TYR A 363 2.09 -15.40 -16.78
CA TYR A 363 1.83 -13.96 -16.68
C TYR A 363 2.61 -13.17 -17.76
N ALA A 364 3.86 -13.55 -18.03
CA ALA A 364 4.69 -12.92 -19.05
C ALA A 364 4.09 -13.04 -20.46
N ASP A 365 3.46 -14.16 -20.79
CA ASP A 365 2.84 -14.36 -22.11
C ASP A 365 1.54 -13.57 -22.24
N CYS A 366 0.78 -13.45 -21.16
CA CYS A 366 -0.43 -12.62 -21.14
C CYS A 366 -0.07 -11.12 -21.21
N LEU A 367 1.03 -10.69 -20.56
CA LEU A 367 1.50 -9.31 -20.61
C LEU A 367 1.94 -8.89 -22.02
N LYS A 368 2.65 -9.75 -22.77
CA LYS A 368 3.02 -9.50 -24.17
C LYS A 368 1.83 -9.22 -25.09
N ASN A 369 0.64 -9.66 -24.69
CA ASN A 369 -0.61 -9.44 -25.44
C ASN A 369 -1.44 -8.28 -24.88
N SER A 370 -0.92 -7.53 -23.90
CA SER A 370 -1.56 -6.31 -23.38
C SER A 370 -1.18 -5.09 -24.23
N TRP A 371 -1.97 -4.03 -24.15
CA TRP A 371 -1.69 -2.78 -24.87
C TRP A 371 -0.41 -2.07 -24.37
N PHE A 372 -0.02 -2.30 -23.11
CA PHE A 372 1.15 -1.68 -22.48
C PHE A 372 2.41 -2.55 -22.53
N GLY A 373 2.26 -3.88 -22.64
CA GLY A 373 3.37 -4.84 -22.53
C GLY A 373 4.25 -5.02 -23.77
N ASN A 374 4.08 -4.19 -24.80
CA ASN A 374 4.77 -4.34 -26.09
C ASN A 374 6.14 -3.62 -26.15
N GLY A 375 6.67 -3.14 -25.02
CA GLY A 375 8.00 -2.55 -24.90
C GLY A 375 8.10 -1.04 -25.18
N ASP A 376 9.26 -0.47 -24.87
CA ASP A 376 9.48 0.98 -24.83
C ASP A 376 9.28 1.70 -26.16
N SER A 377 9.60 1.04 -27.29
CA SER A 377 9.46 1.62 -28.62
C SER A 377 7.99 1.92 -28.96
N GLN A 378 7.07 1.04 -28.57
CA GLN A 378 5.65 1.24 -28.83
C GLN A 378 5.04 2.28 -27.88
N ILE A 379 5.47 2.29 -26.62
CA ILE A 379 5.08 3.35 -25.67
C ILE A 379 5.53 4.72 -26.19
N GLN A 380 6.76 4.81 -26.72
CA GLN A 380 7.25 6.06 -27.31
C GLN A 380 6.46 6.48 -28.55
N TYR A 381 6.05 5.52 -29.39
CA TYR A 381 5.14 5.80 -30.51
C TYR A 381 3.82 6.39 -30.02
N TYR A 382 3.20 5.81 -28.97
CA TYR A 382 1.96 6.34 -28.40
C TYR A 382 2.14 7.75 -27.83
N ARG A 383 3.25 8.04 -27.14
CA ARG A 383 3.58 9.39 -26.67
C ARG A 383 3.64 10.40 -27.81
N ASN A 384 4.41 10.08 -28.85
CA ASN A 384 4.54 10.95 -30.02
C ASN A 384 3.18 11.19 -30.70
N LEU A 385 2.33 10.15 -30.77
CA LEU A 385 1.00 10.25 -31.35
C LEU A 385 0.08 11.16 -30.52
N VAL A 386 0.09 11.00 -29.19
CA VAL A 386 -0.68 11.86 -28.27
C VAL A 386 -0.25 13.32 -28.39
N ASP A 387 1.05 13.58 -28.39
CA ASP A 387 1.59 14.94 -28.51
C ASP A 387 1.23 15.55 -29.86
N LEU A 388 1.26 14.78 -30.94
CA LEU A 388 0.86 15.23 -32.27
C LEU A 388 -0.62 15.64 -32.31
N PHE A 389 -1.51 14.84 -31.73
CA PHE A 389 -2.94 15.17 -31.66
C PHE A 389 -3.21 16.37 -30.76
N ALA A 390 -2.53 16.46 -29.60
CA ALA A 390 -2.65 17.59 -28.69
C ALA A 390 -2.17 18.90 -29.34
N ASP A 391 -1.08 18.86 -30.11
CA ASP A 391 -0.60 20.03 -30.86
C ASP A 391 -1.54 20.39 -32.03
N PHE A 392 -2.06 19.40 -32.74
CA PHE A 392 -3.02 19.61 -33.82
C PHE A 392 -4.29 20.29 -33.32
N ALA A 393 -4.83 19.85 -32.17
CA ALA A 393 -6.02 20.44 -31.56
C ALA A 393 -5.88 21.93 -31.23
N LYS A 394 -4.66 22.41 -30.94
CA LYS A 394 -4.40 23.85 -30.70
C LYS A 394 -4.40 24.68 -31.98
N THR A 395 -4.19 24.05 -33.15
CA THR A 395 -4.02 24.75 -34.44
C THR A 395 -5.31 24.86 -35.24
N VAL A 396 -6.30 24.00 -34.97
CA VAL A 396 -7.55 23.92 -35.72
C VAL A 396 -8.64 24.75 -35.03
N PRO A 397 -9.40 25.58 -35.76
CA PRO A 397 -10.52 26.31 -35.18
C PRO A 397 -11.63 25.35 -34.72
N VAL A 398 -12.08 25.51 -33.47
CA VAL A 398 -13.02 24.62 -32.75
C VAL A 398 -14.42 24.55 -33.37
N ARG A 399 -14.77 25.44 -34.32
CA ARG A 399 -16.15 25.56 -34.82
C ARG A 399 -16.63 24.36 -35.65
N ASP A 400 -15.72 23.63 -36.30
CA ASP A 400 -16.07 22.50 -37.19
C ASP A 400 -15.49 21.15 -36.73
N TRP A 401 -14.70 21.14 -35.64
CA TRP A 401 -13.93 19.97 -35.18
C TRP A 401 -14.18 19.70 -33.70
N LEU A 402 -14.46 18.43 -33.38
CA LEU A 402 -14.56 17.95 -32.01
C LEU A 402 -13.50 16.89 -31.73
N PHE A 403 -12.71 17.12 -30.69
CA PHE A 403 -11.61 16.25 -30.31
C PHE A 403 -12.06 15.18 -29.32
N VAL A 404 -11.83 13.91 -29.63
CA VAL A 404 -12.34 12.77 -28.84
C VAL A 404 -11.28 11.77 -28.43
N VAL A 405 -11.48 11.13 -27.29
CA VAL A 405 -10.74 9.92 -26.88
C VAL A 405 -11.76 8.87 -26.51
N TYR A 406 -11.60 7.65 -27.02
CA TYR A 406 -12.47 6.56 -26.60
C TYR A 406 -11.72 5.23 -26.53
N VAL A 407 -12.31 4.35 -25.74
CA VAL A 407 -11.81 3.01 -25.51
C VAL A 407 -12.64 2.02 -26.30
N LEU A 408 -11.96 1.05 -26.92
CA LEU A 408 -12.60 0.00 -27.69
C LEU A 408 -12.06 -1.37 -27.23
N GLN A 409 -13.00 -2.23 -26.84
CA GLN A 409 -12.77 -3.66 -26.68
C GLN A 409 -13.29 -4.34 -27.94
N ASP A 410 -12.42 -5.05 -28.63
CA ASP A 410 -12.82 -5.88 -29.75
C ASP A 410 -11.91 -7.10 -29.78
N ASP A 411 -12.55 -8.27 -29.71
CA ASP A 411 -11.88 -9.56 -29.71
C ASP A 411 -11.28 -9.88 -31.10
N GLU A 412 -11.67 -9.14 -32.15
CA GLU A 412 -11.21 -9.35 -33.54
C GLU A 412 -10.11 -8.38 -34.01
N ILE A 413 -9.74 -7.36 -33.21
CA ILE A 413 -8.70 -6.40 -33.62
C ILE A 413 -7.30 -6.97 -33.41
N SER A 414 -6.61 -7.21 -34.53
CA SER A 414 -5.21 -7.69 -34.59
C SER A 414 -4.14 -6.71 -34.06
N LYS A 415 -4.53 -5.51 -33.61
CA LYS A 415 -3.60 -4.44 -33.18
C LYS A 415 -4.04 -3.79 -31.86
N ASN A 416 -3.54 -4.32 -30.75
CA ASN A 416 -3.61 -3.64 -29.45
C ASN A 416 -2.82 -2.35 -29.48
N GLY A 417 -3.36 -1.29 -28.85
CA GLY A 417 -2.68 -0.02 -28.71
C GLY A 417 -3.50 1.20 -29.07
N LEU A 418 -2.78 2.31 -29.22
CA LEU A 418 -3.36 3.60 -29.57
C LEU A 418 -3.31 3.84 -31.07
N VAL A 419 -4.44 4.26 -31.65
CA VAL A 419 -4.59 4.58 -33.07
C VAL A 419 -5.24 5.95 -33.23
N GLY A 420 -4.75 6.75 -34.17
CA GLY A 420 -5.37 8.01 -34.55
C GLY A 420 -6.52 7.79 -35.54
N VAL A 421 -7.65 8.44 -35.30
CA VAL A 421 -8.88 8.29 -36.09
C VAL A 421 -9.53 9.64 -36.40
N ARG A 422 -10.28 9.68 -37.51
CA ARG A 422 -11.14 10.80 -37.89
C ARG A 422 -12.48 10.26 -38.36
N TYR A 423 -13.56 10.94 -38.00
CA TYR A 423 -14.90 10.68 -38.51
C TYR A 423 -15.41 11.87 -39.30
N ASP A 424 -15.77 11.62 -40.56
CA ASP A 424 -16.40 12.62 -41.44
C ASP A 424 -17.76 12.07 -41.87
N LEU A 425 -18.83 12.85 -41.66
CA LEU A 425 -20.21 12.42 -41.97
C LEU A 425 -20.60 11.05 -41.36
N GLY A 426 -19.99 10.69 -40.24
CA GLY A 426 -20.20 9.41 -39.56
C GLY A 426 -19.31 8.25 -40.01
N GLU A 427 -18.49 8.42 -41.04
CA GLU A 427 -17.58 7.38 -41.54
C GLU A 427 -16.20 7.44 -40.88
N ARG A 428 -15.66 6.30 -40.44
CA ARG A 428 -14.38 6.19 -39.72
C ARG A 428 -13.19 6.06 -40.68
N PHE A 429 -12.18 6.91 -40.51
CA PHE A 429 -10.91 6.86 -41.21
C PHE A 429 -9.74 6.76 -40.23
N GLN A 430 -8.72 5.96 -40.56
CA GLN A 430 -7.45 6.05 -39.85
C GLN A 430 -6.78 7.37 -40.21
N PHE A 431 -6.36 8.13 -39.20
CA PHE A 431 -5.87 9.48 -39.39
C PHE A 431 -4.63 9.75 -38.54
N ILE A 432 -3.65 10.39 -39.17
CA ILE A 432 -2.49 10.95 -38.49
C ILE A 432 -2.46 12.42 -38.89
N PRO A 433 -2.57 13.37 -37.93
CA PRO A 433 -2.51 14.78 -38.23
C PRO A 433 -1.26 15.13 -39.05
N PRO A 434 -1.37 16.03 -40.04
CA PRO A 434 -0.20 16.49 -40.76
C PRO A 434 0.76 17.16 -39.76
N GLY A 435 2.04 16.78 -39.82
CA GLY A 435 3.08 17.42 -39.03
C GLY A 435 3.18 18.92 -39.36
N LYS A 436 3.84 19.69 -38.49
CA LYS A 436 4.06 21.14 -38.72
C LYS A 436 4.65 21.34 -40.12
N PRO A 437 4.00 22.15 -41.00
CA PRO A 437 4.53 22.39 -42.33
C PRO A 437 5.94 22.99 -42.20
N ARG A 438 6.83 22.64 -43.13
CA ARG A 438 8.18 23.25 -43.16
C ARG A 438 8.02 24.77 -43.26
N LYS A 439 8.88 25.50 -42.55
CA LYS A 439 8.92 26.96 -42.70
C LYS A 439 9.08 27.28 -44.19
N PRO A 440 8.20 28.11 -44.77
CA PRO A 440 8.28 28.42 -46.18
C PRO A 440 9.64 29.07 -46.44
N THR A 441 10.31 28.62 -47.49
CA THR A 441 11.56 29.25 -47.94
C THR A 441 11.21 30.31 -48.97
N ILE A 442 11.79 31.49 -48.82
CA ILE A 442 11.63 32.58 -49.79
C ILE A 442 12.37 32.15 -51.06
N LYS A 443 11.61 31.95 -52.14
CA LYS A 443 12.14 31.56 -53.45
C LYS A 443 12.53 32.80 -54.27
N ASN A 444 11.83 33.90 -54.09
CA ASN A 444 12.13 35.17 -54.76
C ASN A 444 11.68 36.36 -53.91
N LEU A 445 12.50 37.41 -53.88
CA LEU A 445 12.22 38.69 -53.23
C LEU A 445 12.34 39.80 -54.29
N ALA A 446 11.22 40.27 -54.82
CA ALA A 446 11.15 41.43 -55.70
C ALA A 446 10.73 42.69 -54.89
N ALA A 447 10.92 43.88 -55.47
CA ALA A 447 10.63 45.15 -54.81
C ALA A 447 9.17 45.29 -54.31
N THR A 448 8.24 44.51 -54.85
CA THR A 448 6.80 44.56 -54.48
C THR A 448 6.16 43.19 -54.27
N THR A 449 6.89 42.07 -54.42
CA THR A 449 6.33 40.72 -54.27
C THR A 449 7.33 39.73 -53.66
N ILE A 450 6.81 38.86 -52.79
CA ILE A 450 7.56 37.76 -52.16
C ILE A 450 6.92 36.44 -52.61
N THR A 451 7.70 35.55 -53.24
CA THR A 451 7.23 34.21 -53.61
C THR A 451 7.76 33.19 -52.59
N LEU A 452 6.85 32.55 -51.88
CA LEU A 452 7.15 31.50 -50.90
C LEU A 452 7.07 30.12 -51.55
N LYS A 453 8.02 29.25 -51.20
CA LYS A 453 7.98 27.81 -51.50
C LYS A 453 7.73 27.06 -50.19
N TRP A 454 6.67 26.28 -50.15
CA TRP A 454 6.29 25.43 -49.03
C TRP A 454 6.87 24.03 -49.17
#